data_AF-A0ABD5FF06-F1
#
_entry.id   AF-A0ABD5FF06-F1
#
_cell.length_a   1.000
_cell.length_b   1.000
_cell.length_c   1.000
_cell.angle_alpha   90.00
_cell.angle_beta   90.00
_cell.angle_gamma   90.00
#
_symmetry.space_group_name_H-M   'P 1'
#
loop_
_entity.id
_entity.type
_entity.pdbx_description
1 polymer ?
#
loop_
_entity_poly.entity_id
_entity_poly.type
_entity_poly.pdbx_seq_one_letter_code
_entity_poly.pdbx_strand_id
1 'polypeptide(L)'
;MAKLIKTDEIVNFSETSFILDTNVWLYAYSDYNTNDFGYSSVLELLLENNANILLPPIVSTEFINRYCRQAFEVFKQAQKRYSYKKDFRPTIHYQTAFSYITGVLREDIHPITSFVGIDEKDLKDAVCKPCLGDLNDDIILNIALRTDSIIITHDRDYLQTNKKVKIIQL
;
A
#
# COMPACT_ATOMS: atom_id res chain seq x y z
N MET A 1 -16.91 2.93 13.49
CA MET A 1 -17.27 2.77 12.07
C MET A 1 -16.37 3.69 11.27
N ALA A 2 -15.92 3.21 10.11
CA ALA A 2 -15.16 4.01 9.17
C ALA A 2 -15.86 5.35 8.91
N LYS A 3 -15.09 6.41 8.86
CA LYS A 3 -15.54 7.73 8.42
C LYS A 3 -14.86 8.03 7.09
N LEU A 4 -15.65 8.02 6.02
CA LEU A 4 -15.21 8.55 4.74
C LEU A 4 -15.08 10.06 4.86
N ILE A 5 -13.93 10.58 4.45
CA ILE A 5 -13.64 12.00 4.33
C ILE A 5 -13.07 12.28 2.95
N LYS A 6 -13.20 13.52 2.51
CA LYS A 6 -12.52 14.01 1.32
C LYS A 6 -11.23 14.72 1.67
N THR A 7 -10.35 14.90 0.69
CA THR A 7 -9.08 15.60 0.84
C THR A 7 -9.25 17.06 1.24
N ASP A 8 -10.31 17.73 0.77
CA ASP A 8 -10.65 19.12 1.12
C ASP A 8 -11.17 19.30 2.56
N GLU A 9 -11.49 18.21 3.26
CA GLU A 9 -11.86 18.23 4.69
C GLU A 9 -10.62 18.22 5.63
N ILE A 10 -9.41 18.08 5.08
CA ILE A 10 -8.17 18.07 5.87
C ILE A 10 -7.72 19.51 6.13
N VAL A 11 -7.66 19.88 7.40
CA VAL A 11 -7.29 21.24 7.82
C VAL A 11 -5.77 21.41 7.94
N ASN A 12 -5.07 20.45 8.56
CA ASN A 12 -3.63 20.51 8.82
C ASN A 12 -2.93 19.23 8.32
N PHE A 13 -2.48 19.23 7.06
CA PHE A 13 -1.77 18.09 6.46
C PHE A 13 -0.46 17.73 7.17
N SER A 14 0.33 18.73 7.57
CA SER A 14 1.63 18.54 8.23
C SER A 14 1.54 17.95 9.64
N GLU A 15 0.39 18.07 10.30
CA GLU A 15 0.12 17.46 11.61
C GLU A 15 -0.64 16.14 11.49
N THR A 16 -1.05 15.77 10.27
CA THR A 16 -1.81 14.56 9.99
C THR A 16 -0.88 13.48 9.46
N SER A 17 -1.02 12.27 9.99
CA SER A 17 -0.32 11.09 9.47
C SER A 17 -1.20 10.34 8.48
N PHE A 18 -0.59 9.84 7.41
CA PHE A 18 -1.27 9.14 6.33
C PHE A 18 -0.65 7.77 6.10
N ILE A 19 -1.46 6.77 5.79
CA ILE A 19 -0.99 5.49 5.28
C ILE A 19 -1.61 5.29 3.90
N LEU A 20 -0.76 5.20 2.89
CA LEU A 20 -1.15 4.89 1.53
C LEU A 20 -1.15 3.36 1.36
N ASP A 21 -2.27 2.82 0.92
CA ASP A 21 -2.41 1.42 0.54
C ASP A 21 -1.44 1.04 -0.60
N THR A 22 -1.05 -0.23 -0.65
CA THR A 22 -0.18 -0.83 -1.67
C THR A 22 -0.63 -0.50 -3.10
N ASN A 23 -1.94 -0.47 -3.36
CA ASN A 23 -2.48 -0.12 -4.68
C ASN A 23 -2.04 1.26 -5.16
N VAL A 24 -1.94 2.23 -4.25
CA VAL A 24 -1.52 3.61 -4.57
C VAL A 24 -0.07 3.63 -5.03
N TRP A 25 0.81 2.93 -4.30
CA TRP A 25 2.23 2.80 -4.66
C TRP A 25 2.44 2.06 -5.96
N LEU A 26 1.75 0.93 -6.15
CA LEU A 26 1.80 0.17 -7.41
C LEU A 26 1.29 1.01 -8.57
N TYR A 27 0.35 1.90 -8.36
CA TYR A 27 -0.07 2.78 -9.42
C TYR A 27 1.02 3.81 -9.76
N ALA A 28 1.52 4.52 -8.75
CA ALA A 28 2.49 5.60 -8.94
C ALA A 28 3.83 5.13 -9.52
N TYR A 29 4.24 3.89 -9.25
CA TYR A 29 5.60 3.41 -9.55
C TYR A 29 5.67 2.09 -10.34
N SER A 30 4.54 1.52 -10.78
CA SER A 30 4.59 0.32 -11.64
C SER A 30 4.49 0.69 -13.11
N ASP A 31 5.46 0.23 -13.90
CA ASP A 31 5.43 0.31 -15.37
C ASP A 31 4.26 -0.49 -15.99
N TYR A 32 3.57 -1.33 -15.20
CA TYR A 32 2.49 -2.19 -15.68
C TYR A 32 1.10 -1.55 -15.57
N ASN A 33 0.97 -0.38 -14.94
CA ASN A 33 -0.31 0.29 -14.73
C ASN A 33 -0.39 1.58 -15.57
N THR A 34 -1.50 1.79 -16.28
CA THR A 34 -1.67 2.97 -17.16
C THR A 34 -2.80 3.91 -16.75
N ASN A 35 -3.64 3.54 -15.77
CA ASN A 35 -4.90 4.26 -15.46
C ASN A 35 -4.84 5.03 -14.14
N ASP A 36 -4.79 6.37 -14.18
CA ASP A 36 -4.79 7.20 -12.96
C ASP A 36 -6.20 7.38 -12.43
N PHE A 37 -6.46 6.89 -11.23
CA PHE A 37 -7.72 7.09 -10.51
C PHE A 37 -7.63 8.25 -9.50
N GLY A 38 -6.64 9.15 -9.65
CA GLY A 38 -6.39 10.27 -8.74
C GLY A 38 -5.26 10.00 -7.74
N TYR A 39 -4.52 8.91 -7.93
CA TYR A 39 -3.41 8.52 -7.07
C TYR A 39 -2.26 9.52 -7.14
N SER A 40 -1.89 9.95 -8.36
CA SER A 40 -0.79 10.91 -8.55
C SER A 40 -1.13 12.24 -7.90
N SER A 41 -2.37 12.73 -8.10
CA SER A 41 -2.84 13.98 -7.51
C SER A 41 -2.86 13.95 -5.99
N VAL A 42 -3.25 12.82 -5.38
CA VAL A 42 -3.21 12.71 -3.92
C VAL A 42 -1.79 12.61 -3.39
N LEU A 43 -0.90 11.87 -4.04
CA LEU A 43 0.51 11.83 -3.62
C LEU A 43 1.15 13.22 -3.73
N GLU A 44 0.95 13.92 -4.85
CA GLU A 44 1.41 15.30 -5.05
C GLU A 44 0.88 16.23 -3.96
N LEU A 45 -0.42 16.18 -3.67
CA LEU A 45 -1.04 16.98 -2.61
C LEU A 45 -0.39 16.73 -1.24
N LEU A 46 -0.11 15.47 -0.89
CA LEU A 46 0.55 15.14 0.38
C LEU A 46 1.97 15.69 0.45
N LEU A 47 2.73 15.57 -0.65
CA LEU A 47 4.11 16.05 -0.74
C LEU A 47 4.19 17.58 -0.67
N GLU A 48 3.36 18.29 -1.44
CA GLU A 48 3.30 19.75 -1.45
C GLU A 48 2.96 20.34 -0.08
N ASN A 49 2.16 19.61 0.70
CA ASN A 49 1.75 20.03 2.04
C ASN A 49 2.63 19.49 3.18
N ASN A 50 3.78 18.86 2.86
CA ASN A 50 4.70 18.25 3.83
C ASN A 50 3.99 17.30 4.80
N ALA A 51 3.05 16.50 4.29
CA ALA A 51 2.30 15.55 5.09
C ALA A 51 3.21 14.42 5.62
N ASN A 52 2.90 13.90 6.81
CA ASN A 52 3.63 12.76 7.34
C ASN A 52 3.08 11.45 6.74
N ILE A 53 3.76 10.91 5.74
CA ILE A 53 3.38 9.63 5.11
C ILE A 53 4.07 8.49 5.86
N LEU A 54 3.29 7.68 6.57
CA LEU A 54 3.78 6.49 7.24
C LEU A 54 3.82 5.30 6.28
N LEU A 55 4.91 4.53 6.36
CA LEU A 55 5.12 3.32 5.57
C LEU A 55 5.23 2.09 6.48
N PRO A 56 4.12 1.35 6.66
CA PRO A 56 4.16 0.05 7.31
C PRO A 56 4.96 -0.97 6.48
N PRO A 57 5.78 -1.85 7.09
CA PRO A 57 6.51 -2.87 6.34
C PRO A 57 5.60 -3.82 5.57
N ILE A 58 4.36 -4.05 6.03
CA ILE A 58 3.42 -4.91 5.31
C ILE A 58 3.07 -4.34 3.92
N VAL A 59 2.88 -3.02 3.82
CA VAL A 59 2.67 -2.31 2.56
C VAL A 59 3.90 -2.47 1.65
N SER A 60 5.11 -2.29 2.19
CA SER A 60 6.35 -2.48 1.43
C SER A 60 6.50 -3.90 0.89
N THR A 61 6.19 -4.92 1.70
CA THR A 61 6.30 -6.32 1.26
C THR A 61 5.26 -6.67 0.20
N GLU A 62 4.04 -6.16 0.34
CA GLU A 62 2.98 -6.39 -0.63
C GLU A 62 3.29 -5.68 -1.95
N PHE A 63 3.78 -4.43 -1.90
CA PHE A 63 4.23 -3.67 -3.06
C PHE A 63 5.24 -4.44 -3.91
N ILE A 64 6.33 -4.92 -3.29
CA ILE A 64 7.36 -5.72 -3.97
C ILE A 64 6.74 -7.00 -4.56
N ASN A 65 5.98 -7.74 -3.76
CA ASN A 65 5.41 -9.01 -4.18
C ASN A 65 4.45 -8.83 -5.36
N ARG A 66 3.58 -7.83 -5.30
CA ARG A 66 2.58 -7.55 -6.34
C ARG A 66 3.23 -7.05 -7.62
N TYR A 67 4.24 -6.19 -7.55
CA TYR A 67 5.01 -5.81 -8.73
C TYR A 67 5.66 -7.04 -9.40
N CYS A 68 6.34 -7.90 -8.62
CA CYS A 68 6.91 -9.13 -9.17
C CYS A 68 5.85 -10.07 -9.76
N ARG A 69 4.62 -10.06 -9.24
CA ARG A 69 3.49 -10.79 -9.83
C ARG A 69 3.06 -10.18 -11.15
N GLN A 70 2.99 -8.86 -11.28
CA GLN A 70 2.72 -8.19 -12.56
C GLN A 70 3.81 -8.54 -13.59
N ALA A 71 5.09 -8.49 -13.20
CA ALA A 71 6.20 -8.91 -14.06
C ALA A 71 6.08 -10.38 -14.52
N PHE A 72 5.59 -11.26 -13.65
CA PHE A 72 5.31 -12.64 -14.03
C PHE A 72 4.18 -12.77 -15.05
N GLU A 73 3.11 -11.98 -14.92
CA GLU A 73 2.01 -11.97 -15.88
C GLU A 73 2.49 -11.55 -17.27
N VAL A 74 3.43 -10.61 -17.34
CA VAL A 74 4.10 -10.22 -18.59
C VAL A 74 5.05 -11.32 -19.08
N PHE A 75 5.84 -11.94 -18.19
CA PHE A 75 6.78 -12.99 -18.57
C PHE A 75 6.09 -14.22 -19.16
N LYS A 76 4.96 -14.66 -18.60
CA LYS A 76 4.29 -15.91 -19.01
C LYS A 76 3.49 -15.81 -20.32
N GLN A 77 3.58 -14.68 -21.04
CA GLN A 77 2.78 -14.35 -22.24
C GLN A 77 2.36 -15.58 -23.07
N ALA A 78 1.04 -15.75 -23.21
CA ALA A 78 0.28 -16.85 -23.85
C ALA A 78 0.45 -18.29 -23.30
N GLN A 79 1.51 -18.60 -22.54
CA GLN A 79 1.74 -19.95 -22.02
C GLN A 79 1.10 -20.16 -20.63
N LYS A 80 -0.11 -20.73 -20.61
CA LYS A 80 -0.90 -20.98 -19.39
C LYS A 80 -0.26 -21.93 -18.35
N ARG A 81 0.87 -22.56 -18.64
CA ARG A 81 1.48 -23.62 -17.79
C ARG A 81 2.64 -23.15 -16.91
N TYR A 82 3.09 -21.90 -17.02
CA TYR A 82 4.16 -21.39 -16.16
C TYR A 82 3.65 -21.18 -14.73
N SER A 83 4.46 -21.61 -13.76
CA SER A 83 4.25 -21.40 -12.33
C SER A 83 5.22 -20.32 -11.83
N TYR A 84 4.68 -19.32 -11.14
CA TYR A 84 5.44 -18.22 -10.56
C TYR A 84 6.66 -18.69 -9.75
N LYS A 85 6.46 -19.63 -8.81
CA LYS A 85 7.51 -20.06 -7.89
C LYS A 85 8.57 -20.93 -8.54
N LYS A 86 8.14 -21.87 -9.40
CA LYS A 86 9.01 -22.89 -9.99
C LYS A 86 9.74 -22.38 -11.23
N ASP A 87 9.04 -21.64 -12.08
CA ASP A 87 9.51 -21.37 -13.45
C ASP A 87 9.92 -19.91 -13.64
N PHE A 88 9.42 -18.98 -12.82
CA PHE A 88 9.75 -17.55 -12.93
C PHE A 88 10.77 -17.08 -11.88
N ARG A 89 10.57 -17.37 -10.59
CA ARG A 89 11.49 -16.90 -9.52
C ARG A 89 12.99 -17.22 -9.75
N PRO A 90 13.38 -18.37 -10.33
CA PRO A 90 14.78 -18.67 -10.60
C PRO A 90 15.38 -17.88 -11.78
N THR A 91 14.56 -17.18 -12.56
CA THR A 91 15.00 -16.53 -13.81
C THR A 91 15.65 -15.18 -13.56
N ILE A 92 16.44 -14.74 -14.55
CA ILE A 92 16.97 -13.38 -14.58
C ILE A 92 15.84 -12.34 -14.62
N HIS A 93 14.72 -12.62 -15.29
CA HIS A 93 13.58 -11.69 -15.35
C HIS A 93 13.01 -11.38 -13.95
N TYR A 94 12.87 -12.39 -13.08
CA TYR A 94 12.47 -12.16 -11.70
C TYR A 94 13.51 -11.34 -10.94
N GLN A 95 14.79 -11.66 -11.07
CA GLN A 95 15.86 -10.93 -10.37
C GLN A 95 15.92 -9.47 -10.79
N THR A 96 15.72 -9.18 -12.09
CA THR A 96 15.62 -7.81 -12.61
C THR A 96 14.40 -7.10 -12.04
N ALA A 97 13.21 -7.72 -12.08
CA ALA A 97 12.00 -7.12 -11.54
C ALA A 97 12.09 -6.84 -10.04
N PHE A 98 12.61 -7.81 -9.26
CA PHE A 98 12.82 -7.66 -7.83
C PHE A 98 13.82 -6.56 -7.52
N SER A 99 14.97 -6.54 -8.20
CA SER A 99 16.00 -5.51 -8.00
C SER A 99 15.47 -4.12 -8.32
N TYR A 100 14.76 -3.98 -9.45
CA TYR A 100 14.12 -2.72 -9.84
C TYR A 100 13.17 -2.21 -8.76
N ILE A 101 12.19 -3.02 -8.33
CA ILE A 101 11.16 -2.55 -7.40
C ILE A 101 11.71 -2.29 -5.99
N THR A 102 12.73 -3.05 -5.56
CA THR A 102 13.43 -2.73 -4.31
C THR A 102 14.25 -1.44 -4.41
N GLY A 103 14.77 -1.13 -5.60
CA GLY A 103 15.40 0.15 -5.90
C GLY A 103 14.41 1.31 -5.77
N VAL A 104 13.23 1.20 -6.40
CA VAL A 104 12.15 2.19 -6.27
C VAL A 104 11.76 2.41 -4.81
N LEU A 105 11.56 1.34 -4.05
CA LEU A 105 11.22 1.46 -2.62
C LEU A 105 12.29 2.24 -1.85
N ARG A 106 13.58 2.02 -2.15
CA ARG A 106 14.71 2.61 -1.42
C ARG A 106 15.01 4.04 -1.85
N GLU A 107 14.98 4.32 -3.16
CA GLU A 107 15.43 5.60 -3.71
C GLU A 107 14.29 6.59 -3.90
N ASP A 108 13.05 6.12 -4.13
CA ASP A 108 11.91 7.00 -4.45
C ASP A 108 10.89 7.08 -3.31
N ILE A 109 10.51 5.94 -2.71
CA ILE A 109 9.46 5.90 -1.68
C ILE A 109 10.02 6.19 -0.28
N HIS A 110 11.15 5.59 0.09
CA HIS A 110 11.72 5.78 1.43
C HIS A 110 12.04 7.24 1.78
N PRO A 111 12.59 8.08 0.86
CA PRO A 111 12.90 9.47 1.19
C PRO A 111 11.69 10.35 1.49
N ILE A 112 10.49 9.95 1.02
CA ILE A 112 9.24 10.68 1.20
C ILE A 112 8.32 10.05 2.26
N THR A 113 8.80 9.03 2.98
CA THR A 113 8.00 8.31 3.98
C THR A 113 8.75 8.14 5.30
N SER A 114 7.99 7.96 6.38
CA SER A 114 8.49 7.55 7.69
C SER A 114 8.12 6.10 7.95
N PHE A 115 9.11 5.23 8.14
CA PHE A 115 8.86 3.82 8.43
C PHE A 115 8.19 3.65 9.79
N VAL A 116 7.11 2.86 9.84
CA VAL A 116 6.40 2.53 11.10
C VAL A 116 6.37 1.02 11.31
N GLY A 117 6.87 0.58 12.47
CA GLY A 117 6.88 -0.83 12.84
C GLY A 117 5.49 -1.41 13.10
N ILE A 118 5.40 -2.73 13.05
CA ILE A 118 4.21 -3.49 13.45
C ILE A 118 4.39 -3.90 14.93
N ASP A 119 3.47 -3.47 15.79
CA ASP A 119 3.48 -3.85 17.20
C ASP A 119 2.77 -5.19 17.41
N GLU A 120 3.09 -5.92 18.49
CA GLU A 120 2.43 -7.19 18.83
C GLU A 120 0.91 -7.05 18.90
N LYS A 121 0.43 -5.90 19.41
CA LYS A 121 -1.00 -5.60 19.49
C LYS A 121 -1.65 -5.49 18.12
N ASP A 122 -0.97 -4.92 17.12
CA ASP A 122 -1.50 -4.78 15.77
C ASP A 122 -1.77 -6.15 15.14
N LEU A 123 -0.83 -7.09 15.33
CA LEU A 123 -0.97 -8.48 14.89
C LEU A 123 -2.05 -9.22 15.67
N LYS A 124 -2.03 -9.11 17.00
CA LYS A 124 -2.98 -9.81 17.87
C LYS A 124 -4.43 -9.39 17.58
N ASP A 125 -4.67 -8.09 17.44
CA ASP A 125 -6.01 -7.60 17.14
C ASP A 125 -6.46 -8.01 15.73
N ALA A 126 -5.55 -8.03 14.74
CA ALA A 126 -5.87 -8.50 13.39
C ALA A 126 -6.26 -9.99 13.37
N VAL A 127 -5.51 -10.84 14.08
CA VAL A 127 -5.74 -12.29 14.11
C VAL A 127 -6.95 -12.67 14.96
N CYS A 128 -7.12 -12.05 16.14
CA CYS A 128 -8.16 -12.44 17.08
C CYS A 128 -9.50 -11.72 16.83
N LYS A 129 -9.49 -10.56 16.17
CA LYS A 129 -10.67 -9.73 15.92
C LYS A 129 -10.63 -9.13 14.50
N PRO A 130 -10.54 -9.98 13.46
CA PRO A 130 -10.54 -9.50 12.08
C PRO A 130 -11.83 -8.74 11.80
N CYS A 131 -11.70 -7.63 11.09
CA CYS A 131 -12.80 -6.76 10.67
C CYS A 131 -12.90 -6.66 9.14
N LEU A 132 -11.85 -7.06 8.42
CA LEU A 132 -11.74 -6.99 6.97
C LEU A 132 -11.59 -8.39 6.38
N GLY A 133 -11.72 -8.50 5.06
CA GLY A 133 -11.59 -9.76 4.33
C GLY A 133 -10.14 -10.25 4.20
N ASP A 134 -9.17 -9.35 4.33
CA ASP A 134 -7.73 -9.61 4.25
C ASP A 134 -7.02 -9.26 5.56
N LEU A 135 -6.13 -10.15 6.01
CA LEU A 135 -5.43 -9.99 7.29
C LEU A 135 -4.38 -8.86 7.23
N ASN A 136 -3.75 -8.61 6.09
CA ASN A 136 -2.80 -7.51 5.93
C ASN A 136 -3.53 -6.17 6.05
N ASP A 137 -4.73 -6.07 5.49
CA ASP A 137 -5.56 -4.87 5.64
C ASP A 137 -5.97 -4.65 7.09
N ASP A 138 -6.30 -5.71 7.84
CA ASP A 138 -6.56 -5.60 9.28
C ASP A 138 -5.33 -5.15 10.07
N ILE A 139 -4.12 -5.57 9.68
CA ILE A 139 -2.87 -5.09 10.27
C ILE A 139 -2.67 -3.60 9.96
N ILE A 140 -2.84 -3.18 8.70
CA ILE A 140 -2.75 -1.77 8.28
C ILE A 140 -3.76 -0.92 9.05
N LEU A 141 -4.99 -1.40 9.17
CA LEU A 141 -6.06 -0.75 9.95
C LEU A 141 -5.67 -0.59 11.42
N ASN A 142 -5.07 -1.60 12.04
CA ASN A 142 -4.64 -1.51 13.43
C ASN A 142 -3.49 -0.52 13.63
N ILE A 143 -2.54 -0.49 12.71
CA ILE A 143 -1.46 0.51 12.71
C ILE A 143 -2.07 1.90 12.59
N ALA A 144 -2.96 2.13 11.63
CA ALA A 144 -3.62 3.42 11.43
C ALA A 144 -4.35 3.90 12.69
N LEU A 145 -5.02 3.01 13.42
CA LEU A 145 -5.67 3.35 14.69
C LEU A 145 -4.68 3.71 15.80
N ARG A 146 -3.53 3.03 15.85
CA ARG A 146 -2.48 3.29 16.84
C ARG A 146 -1.75 4.60 16.56
N THR A 147 -1.55 4.94 15.29
CA THR A 147 -0.84 6.13 14.84
C THR A 147 -1.76 7.31 14.50
N ASP A 148 -3.06 7.21 14.83
CA ASP A 148 -4.11 8.17 14.47
C ASP A 148 -4.03 8.65 13.01
N SER A 149 -3.76 7.71 12.10
CA SER A 149 -3.51 7.99 10.70
C SER A 149 -4.75 7.84 9.83
N ILE A 150 -4.79 8.61 8.76
CA ILE A 150 -5.80 8.52 7.72
C ILE A 150 -5.35 7.49 6.68
N ILE A 151 -6.21 6.53 6.36
CA ILE A 151 -5.93 5.54 5.32
C ILE A 151 -6.37 6.11 3.97
N ILE A 152 -5.48 6.08 2.98
CA ILE A 152 -5.78 6.41 1.59
C ILE A 152 -5.73 5.11 0.80
N THR A 153 -6.88 4.70 0.26
CA THR A 153 -7.01 3.41 -0.43
C THR A 153 -8.02 3.49 -1.57
N HIS A 154 -7.90 2.58 -2.52
CA HIS A 154 -8.94 2.29 -3.51
C HIS A 154 -9.79 1.08 -3.11
N ASP A 155 -9.41 0.35 -2.07
CA ASP A 155 -10.14 -0.82 -1.61
C ASP A 155 -11.32 -0.43 -0.70
N ARG A 156 -12.53 -0.69 -1.19
CA ARG A 156 -13.77 -0.39 -0.47
C ARG A 156 -13.98 -1.30 0.74
N ASP A 157 -13.23 -2.38 0.87
CA ASP A 157 -13.35 -3.30 2.00
C ASP A 157 -13.02 -2.60 3.32
N TYR A 158 -12.13 -1.60 3.33
CA TYR A 158 -11.88 -0.76 4.50
C TYR A 158 -13.13 -0.07 5.04
N LEU A 159 -14.16 0.17 4.22
CA LEU A 159 -15.43 0.77 4.65
C LEU A 159 -16.30 -0.18 5.49
N GLN A 160 -16.03 -1.49 5.43
CA GLN A 160 -16.77 -2.51 6.18
C GLN A 160 -16.37 -2.54 7.67
N THR A 161 -15.28 -1.86 8.04
CA THR A 161 -14.79 -1.87 9.42
C THR A 161 -15.74 -1.21 10.42
N ASN A 162 -15.90 -1.86 11.57
CA ASN A 162 -16.60 -1.30 12.72
C ASN A 162 -15.71 -0.33 13.54
N LYS A 163 -14.40 -0.25 13.27
CA LYS A 163 -13.44 0.60 14.00
C LYS A 163 -13.59 2.08 13.59
N LYS A 164 -13.18 3.02 14.44
CA LYS A 164 -13.28 4.46 14.16
C LYS A 164 -11.99 4.92 13.48
N VAL A 165 -11.96 4.86 12.15
CA VAL A 165 -10.81 5.27 11.33
C VAL A 165 -11.29 6.24 10.25
N LYS A 166 -10.44 7.20 9.88
CA LYS A 166 -10.70 8.10 8.75
C LYS A 166 -10.14 7.47 7.48
N ILE A 167 -10.94 7.47 6.42
CA ILE A 167 -10.55 6.89 5.12
C ILE A 167 -10.78 7.95 4.04
N ILE A 168 -9.81 8.08 3.14
CA ILE A 168 -9.98 8.71 1.84
C ILE A 168 -10.02 7.59 0.81
N GLN A 169 -11.17 7.48 0.14
CA GLN A 169 -11.39 6.52 -0.94
C GLN A 169 -11.06 7.20 -2.28
N LEU A 170 -10.17 6.59 -3.05
CA LEU A 170 -9.87 6.94 -4.44
C LEU A 170 -10.76 6.16 -5.42
#